data_AF-A0A1E3B1D5-F1
#
_entry.id   AF-A0A1E3B1D5-F1
#
_cell.length_a   1.000
_cell.length_b   1.000
_cell.length_c   1.000
_cell.angle_alpha   90.00
_cell.angle_beta   90.00
_cell.angle_gamma   90.00
#
_symmetry.space_group_name_H-M   'P 1'
#
loop_
_entity.id
_entity.type
_entity.pdbx_description
1 polymer ?
#
loop_
_entity_poly.entity_id
_entity_poly.type
_entity_poly.pdbx_seq_one_letter_code
_entity_poly.pdbx_strand_id
1 'polypeptide(L)'
;MATQTEVKPSVTLDSTNGHLEKYTHPPETKHKLDYADLTTIDLSEFDLPGGKEKLAAQLKDAAHEVGFFYVKNFGLTQEEIDRQFAIGREFFALPEEERIQYRAPLEEGIYNGYRPLGSIEILPGLRDNIEFYNVMKFLPQYDRKHPDVYRQHWAEIERFHRHVHEHVAYRLFRLLAMILEIPEDELENGHRYEANCDSGLRYMMYRARSAEENNNFKDLYSRGHTDNGTITFVFQQPVAALQVKKYENSDWEWLRIPPGTIAVNIADMLSIVSNGYLKSGIHRVVVPPDDQACNDRLGLLYFVRPSDRLMLKTVDSPLLRRLGYYKEGKNNEIDVPAIEWTRARVRKNWSRSPTDPNAGTTLAGFSVKHFHD
;
A
#
# COMPACT_ATOMS: atom_id res chain seq x y z
N MET A 1 -7.86 20.20 50.14
CA MET A 1 -6.92 19.25 49.52
C MET A 1 -7.05 19.41 48.02
N ALA A 2 -6.09 20.10 47.40
CA ALA A 2 -6.07 20.34 45.97
C ALA A 2 -5.36 19.16 45.29
N THR A 3 -6.07 18.49 44.37
CA THR A 3 -5.57 17.38 43.56
C THR A 3 -4.56 17.89 42.54
N GLN A 4 -3.31 17.46 42.68
CA GLN A 4 -2.25 17.65 41.69
C GLN A 4 -2.57 16.83 40.45
N THR A 5 -2.71 17.49 39.31
CA THR A 5 -2.68 16.91 37.98
C THR A 5 -1.23 16.62 37.60
N GLU A 6 -0.90 15.34 37.40
CA GLU A 6 0.39 14.92 36.84
C GLU A 6 0.49 15.38 35.38
N VAL A 7 1.45 16.27 35.13
CA VAL A 7 1.83 16.74 33.81
C VAL A 7 2.73 15.67 33.18
N LYS A 8 2.29 15.07 32.07
CA LYS A 8 3.12 14.20 31.23
C LYS A 8 4.34 14.98 30.71
N PRO A 9 5.54 14.37 30.60
CA PRO A 9 6.72 15.09 30.15
C PRO A 9 6.53 15.50 28.69
N SER A 10 6.56 16.80 28.41
CA SER A 10 6.69 17.36 27.07
C SER A 10 8.11 17.06 26.58
N VAL A 11 8.25 16.22 25.57
CA VAL A 11 9.52 16.08 24.84
C VAL A 11 9.68 17.35 24.00
N THR A 12 10.48 18.29 24.48
CA THR A 12 11.00 19.40 23.68
C THR A 12 12.00 18.83 22.68
N LEU A 13 11.59 18.76 21.41
CA LEU A 13 12.50 18.49 20.29
C LEU A 13 13.42 19.69 20.12
N ASP A 14 14.68 19.51 20.48
CA ASP A 14 15.73 20.51 20.27
C ASP A 14 16.09 20.52 18.77
N SER A 15 15.82 21.62 18.10
CA SER A 15 15.86 21.76 16.63
C SER A 15 17.28 21.99 16.08
N THR A 16 18.28 21.32 16.64
CA THR A 16 19.68 21.48 16.23
C THR A 16 20.30 20.16 15.76
N ASN A 17 20.60 20.13 14.45
CA ASN A 17 21.10 19.01 13.63
C ASN A 17 20.06 17.93 13.29
N GLY A 18 19.98 17.55 12.00
CA GLY A 18 19.13 16.48 11.46
C GLY A 18 19.51 15.07 11.93
N HIS A 19 19.67 14.91 13.24
CA HIS A 19 19.89 13.65 13.91
C HIS A 19 18.53 12.97 14.13
N LEU A 20 18.23 11.99 13.29
CA LEU A 20 17.09 11.10 13.50
C LEU A 20 17.46 10.07 14.56
N GLU A 21 16.70 10.03 15.66
CA GLU A 21 16.82 8.91 16.59
C GLU A 21 16.49 7.60 15.87
N LYS A 22 17.23 6.54 16.16
CA LYS A 22 16.99 5.23 15.56
C LYS A 22 15.55 4.78 15.83
N TYR A 23 14.87 4.31 14.80
CA TYR A 23 13.56 3.71 14.98
C TYR A 23 13.72 2.32 15.61
N THR A 24 13.05 2.10 16.74
CA THR A 24 12.97 0.79 17.39
C THR A 24 11.58 0.25 17.16
N HIS A 25 11.50 -0.85 16.41
CA HIS A 25 10.21 -1.49 16.17
C HIS A 25 9.63 -2.05 17.47
N PRO A 26 8.29 -2.00 17.65
CA PRO A 26 7.63 -2.74 18.71
C PRO A 26 7.97 -4.24 18.65
N PRO A 27 8.00 -4.94 19.79
CA PRO A 27 8.20 -6.38 19.78
C PRO A 27 7.06 -7.07 19.03
N GLU A 28 7.35 -8.18 18.35
CA GLU A 28 6.30 -9.04 17.79
C GLU A 28 5.37 -9.56 18.90
N THR A 29 4.10 -9.81 18.56
CA THR A 29 3.13 -10.38 19.49
C THR A 29 3.55 -11.76 19.96
N LYS A 30 3.23 -12.09 21.20
CA LYS A 30 3.41 -13.41 21.79
C LYS A 30 2.24 -14.36 21.50
N HIS A 31 1.16 -13.83 20.91
CA HIS A 31 0.00 -14.63 20.52
C HIS A 31 0.33 -15.55 19.35
N LYS A 32 -0.26 -16.74 19.38
CA LYS A 32 -0.23 -17.66 18.24
C LYS A 32 -1.36 -17.28 17.30
N LEU A 33 -1.00 -16.63 16.20
CA LEU A 33 -1.93 -16.23 15.16
C LEU A 33 -1.84 -17.19 13.96
N ASP A 34 -2.96 -17.36 13.26
CA ASP A 34 -3.02 -18.12 12.02
C ASP A 34 -2.48 -17.26 10.88
N TYR A 35 -1.19 -17.44 10.54
CA TYR A 35 -0.52 -16.62 9.54
C TYR A 35 -0.67 -17.21 8.14
N ALA A 36 -0.90 -16.33 7.17
CA ALA A 36 -0.95 -16.69 5.77
C ALA A 36 0.40 -17.25 5.29
N ASP A 37 0.36 -18.46 4.72
CA ASP A 37 1.49 -19.04 4.01
C ASP A 37 1.54 -18.49 2.58
N LEU A 38 2.56 -17.66 2.31
CA LEU A 38 2.72 -16.97 1.04
C LEU A 38 4.06 -17.28 0.40
N THR A 39 4.04 -17.42 -0.93
CA THR A 39 5.24 -17.62 -1.74
C THR A 39 6.26 -16.50 -1.53
N THR A 40 7.53 -16.85 -1.40
CA THR A 40 8.64 -15.88 -1.35
C THR A 40 9.43 -15.90 -2.66
N ILE A 41 9.54 -14.76 -3.32
CA ILE A 41 10.33 -14.54 -4.54
C ILE A 41 11.71 -14.01 -4.15
N ASP A 42 12.77 -14.73 -4.54
CA ASP A 42 14.16 -14.35 -4.29
C ASP A 42 14.72 -13.58 -5.50
N LEU A 43 14.81 -12.25 -5.41
CA LEU A 43 15.30 -11.44 -6.53
C LEU A 43 16.81 -11.60 -6.80
N SER A 44 17.57 -12.23 -5.91
CA SER A 44 18.98 -12.55 -6.21
C SER A 44 19.12 -13.56 -7.35
N GLU A 45 18.07 -14.34 -7.61
CA GLU A 45 18.06 -15.32 -8.71
C GLU A 45 17.71 -14.69 -10.07
N PHE A 46 17.21 -13.45 -10.10
CA PHE A 46 16.60 -12.86 -11.30
C PHE A 46 17.56 -12.80 -12.51
N ASP A 47 18.82 -12.42 -12.27
CA ASP A 47 19.83 -12.24 -13.32
C ASP A 47 20.64 -13.53 -13.60
N LEU A 48 20.34 -14.66 -12.92
CA LEU A 48 20.97 -15.94 -13.18
C LEU A 48 20.43 -16.58 -14.47
N PRO A 49 21.22 -17.42 -15.17
CA PRO A 49 20.72 -18.19 -16.32
C PRO A 49 19.50 -19.04 -15.95
N GLY A 50 18.37 -18.82 -16.63
CA GLY A 50 17.10 -19.51 -16.33
C GLY A 50 16.35 -18.98 -15.08
N GLY A 51 16.89 -17.94 -14.43
CA GLY A 51 16.37 -17.40 -13.18
C GLY A 51 15.01 -16.75 -13.33
N LYS A 52 14.81 -15.93 -14.37
CA LYS A 52 13.52 -15.28 -14.63
C LYS A 52 12.40 -16.30 -14.87
N GLU A 53 12.66 -17.36 -15.63
CA GLU A 53 11.69 -18.42 -15.92
C GLU A 53 11.29 -19.15 -14.64
N LYS A 54 12.27 -19.48 -13.78
CA LYS A 54 12.01 -20.09 -12.47
C LYS A 54 11.17 -19.17 -11.57
N LEU A 55 11.57 -17.90 -11.45
CA LEU A 55 10.86 -16.94 -10.60
C LEU A 55 9.45 -16.64 -11.13
N ALA A 56 9.27 -16.55 -12.45
CA ALA A 56 7.96 -16.37 -13.08
C ALA A 56 7.04 -17.57 -12.80
N ALA A 57 7.57 -18.80 -12.88
CA ALA A 57 6.81 -19.99 -12.52
C ALA A 57 6.39 -20.00 -11.04
N GLN A 58 7.26 -19.59 -10.12
CA GLN A 58 6.94 -19.47 -8.70
C GLN A 58 5.91 -18.36 -8.41
N LEU A 59 6.04 -17.21 -9.07
CA LEU A 59 5.16 -16.06 -8.88
C LEU A 59 3.77 -16.31 -9.45
N LYS A 60 3.65 -17.11 -10.51
CA LYS A 60 2.39 -17.36 -11.23
C LYS A 60 1.25 -17.75 -10.30
N ASP A 61 1.45 -18.76 -9.47
CA ASP A 61 0.38 -19.29 -8.60
C ASP A 61 0.00 -18.27 -7.52
N ALA A 62 1.00 -17.62 -6.90
CA ALA A 62 0.76 -16.59 -5.90
C ALA A 62 -0.01 -15.39 -6.47
N ALA A 63 0.31 -14.98 -7.70
CA ALA A 63 -0.33 -13.88 -8.40
C ALA A 63 -1.75 -14.23 -8.90
N HIS A 64 -1.97 -15.49 -9.31
CA HIS A 64 -3.25 -15.96 -9.87
C HIS A 64 -4.28 -16.37 -8.82
N GLU A 65 -3.83 -16.88 -7.67
CA GLU A 65 -4.73 -17.40 -6.64
C GLU A 65 -4.97 -16.36 -5.55
N VAL A 66 -3.90 -15.77 -5.01
CA VAL A 66 -3.95 -14.97 -3.78
C VAL A 66 -3.82 -13.47 -4.04
N GLY A 67 -2.94 -13.07 -4.95
CA GLY A 67 -2.58 -11.66 -5.16
C GLY A 67 -1.66 -11.09 -4.07
N PHE A 68 -1.09 -11.93 -3.20
CA PHE A 68 -0.06 -11.58 -2.21
C PHE A 68 1.13 -12.53 -2.29
N PHE A 69 2.33 -12.01 -2.09
CA PHE A 69 3.58 -12.76 -1.99
C PHE A 69 4.63 -11.96 -1.23
N TYR A 70 5.71 -12.61 -0.81
CA TYR A 70 6.89 -11.93 -0.26
C TYR A 70 7.97 -11.78 -1.32
N VAL A 71 8.80 -10.76 -1.15
CA VAL A 71 10.04 -10.58 -1.90
C VAL A 71 11.20 -10.45 -0.92
N LYS A 72 12.30 -11.15 -1.19
CA LYS A 72 13.57 -11.01 -0.45
C LYS A 72 14.71 -10.69 -1.39
N ASN A 73 15.86 -10.31 -0.82
CA ASN A 73 17.05 -9.91 -1.58
C ASN A 73 16.78 -8.79 -2.59
N PHE A 74 15.92 -7.83 -2.21
CA PHE A 74 15.48 -6.70 -3.03
C PHE A 74 16.46 -5.50 -3.01
N GLY A 75 17.64 -5.67 -2.42
CA GLY A 75 18.73 -4.69 -2.50
C GLY A 75 18.64 -3.49 -1.57
N LEU A 76 17.79 -3.52 -0.55
CA LEU A 76 17.78 -2.54 0.54
C LEU A 76 18.16 -3.24 1.85
N THR A 77 18.95 -2.56 2.67
CA THR A 77 19.29 -3.02 4.01
C THR A 77 18.17 -2.72 5.00
N GLN A 78 18.15 -3.45 6.13
CA GLN A 78 17.21 -3.15 7.21
C GLN A 78 17.43 -1.75 7.78
N GLU A 79 18.68 -1.27 7.82
CA GLU A 79 19.00 0.08 8.29
C GLU A 79 18.37 1.16 7.40
N GLU A 80 18.41 1.00 6.08
CA GLU A 80 17.77 1.94 5.15
C GLU A 80 16.25 1.97 5.32
N ILE A 81 15.62 0.82 5.56
CA ILE A 81 14.18 0.73 5.86
C ILE A 81 13.89 1.42 7.20
N ASP A 82 14.65 1.11 8.24
CA ASP A 82 14.46 1.67 9.58
C ASP A 82 14.65 3.18 9.62
N ARG A 83 15.53 3.74 8.78
CA ARG A 83 15.66 5.19 8.62
C ARG A 83 14.42 5.84 8.03
N GLN A 84 13.73 5.18 7.07
CA GLN A 84 12.44 5.68 6.60
C GLN A 84 11.38 5.65 7.72
N PHE A 85 11.35 4.60 8.54
CA PHE A 85 10.48 4.58 9.72
C PHE A 85 10.81 5.69 10.72
N ALA A 86 12.10 6.01 10.94
CA ALA A 86 12.51 7.13 11.79
C ALA A 86 11.99 8.48 11.25
N ILE A 87 12.14 8.73 9.94
CA ILE A 87 11.61 9.94 9.28
C ILE A 87 10.09 10.04 9.47
N GLY A 88 9.37 8.93 9.23
CA GLY A 88 7.93 8.87 9.42
C GLY A 88 7.51 9.15 10.86
N ARG A 89 8.20 8.54 11.85
CA ARG A 89 7.96 8.76 13.28
C ARG A 89 8.09 10.23 13.64
N GLU A 90 9.19 10.87 13.24
CA GLU A 90 9.43 12.29 13.51
C GLU A 90 8.31 13.17 12.94
N PHE A 91 7.85 12.91 11.72
CA PHE A 91 6.72 13.64 11.16
C PHE A 91 5.45 13.48 12.00
N PHE A 92 5.10 12.26 12.43
CA PHE A 92 3.89 12.01 13.22
C PHE A 92 4.00 12.41 14.70
N ALA A 93 5.19 12.79 15.16
CA ALA A 93 5.44 13.39 16.47
C ALA A 93 5.19 14.91 16.47
N LEU A 94 5.15 15.56 15.30
CA LEU A 94 4.84 16.98 15.19
C LEU A 94 3.41 17.30 15.68
N PRO A 95 3.17 18.51 16.23
CA PRO A 95 1.82 19.00 16.51
C PRO A 95 0.90 18.88 15.29
N GLU A 96 -0.40 18.64 15.51
CA GLU A 96 -1.36 18.51 14.42
C GLU A 96 -1.45 19.79 13.58
N GLU A 97 -1.33 20.95 14.23
CA GLU A 97 -1.36 22.28 13.63
C GLU A 97 -0.20 22.51 12.64
N GLU A 98 0.91 21.79 12.82
CA GLU A 98 2.04 21.82 11.88
C GLU A 98 1.82 20.83 10.74
N ARG A 99 1.34 19.62 11.03
CA ARG A 99 1.07 18.59 10.02
C ARG A 99 -0.02 19.01 9.04
N ILE A 100 -1.07 19.67 9.52
CA ILE A 100 -2.22 20.07 8.69
C ILE A 100 -1.86 21.09 7.60
N GLN A 101 -0.77 21.85 7.77
CA GLN A 101 -0.28 22.80 6.74
C GLN A 101 0.14 22.10 5.45
N TYR A 102 0.39 20.79 5.50
CA TYR A 102 0.84 19.99 4.37
C TYR A 102 -0.25 19.07 3.83
N ARG A 103 -1.53 19.38 4.10
CA ARG A 103 -2.67 18.59 3.68
C ARG A 103 -2.65 18.34 2.16
N ALA A 104 -3.06 17.14 1.78
CA ALA A 104 -3.29 16.75 0.40
C ALA A 104 -4.62 17.37 -0.12
N PRO A 105 -4.74 17.69 -1.42
CA PRO A 105 -6.01 18.08 -2.04
C PRO A 105 -6.91 16.84 -2.29
N LEU A 106 -7.41 16.27 -1.20
CA LEU A 106 -8.17 15.01 -1.19
C LEU A 106 -9.47 15.10 -1.99
N GLU A 107 -10.11 16.27 -1.95
CA GLU A 107 -11.33 16.60 -2.69
C GLU A 107 -11.13 16.48 -4.21
N GLU A 108 -9.92 16.77 -4.69
CA GLU A 108 -9.57 16.68 -6.11
C GLU A 108 -9.22 15.25 -6.53
N GLY A 109 -9.12 14.33 -5.56
CA GLY A 109 -8.69 12.96 -5.75
C GLY A 109 -7.18 12.77 -5.63
N ILE A 110 -6.45 13.72 -5.03
CA ILE A 110 -4.99 13.74 -4.96
C ILE A 110 -4.52 13.39 -3.55
N TYR A 111 -3.65 12.38 -3.45
CA TYR A 111 -3.08 11.93 -2.18
C TYR A 111 -1.67 12.47 -1.89
N ASN A 112 -1.08 13.30 -2.77
CA ASN A 112 0.25 13.89 -2.51
C ASN A 112 0.16 14.77 -1.26
N GLY A 113 0.98 14.54 -0.23
CA GLY A 113 0.93 15.23 1.06
C GLY A 113 0.17 14.49 2.18
N TYR A 114 -0.28 15.25 3.18
CA TYR A 114 -0.85 14.74 4.43
C TYR A 114 -2.35 14.46 4.33
N ARG A 115 -2.79 13.28 4.79
CA ARG A 115 -4.19 12.98 5.12
C ARG A 115 -4.36 12.98 6.64
N PRO A 116 -5.18 13.90 7.19
CA PRO A 116 -5.41 13.99 8.63
C PRO A 116 -6.07 12.75 9.24
N LEU A 117 -5.89 12.60 10.55
CA LEU A 117 -6.59 11.61 11.36
C LEU A 117 -8.10 11.82 11.28
N GLY A 118 -8.90 10.74 11.25
CA GLY A 118 -10.36 10.86 11.26
C GLY A 118 -10.95 11.49 10.01
N SER A 119 -10.22 11.44 8.89
CA SER A 119 -10.68 12.10 7.67
C SER A 119 -11.75 11.30 6.90
N ILE A 120 -11.80 9.97 7.04
CA ILE A 120 -12.83 9.13 6.41
C ILE A 120 -13.71 8.49 7.49
N GLU A 121 -15.01 8.48 7.21
CA GLU A 121 -16.00 7.77 8.01
C GLU A 121 -16.03 6.29 7.61
N ILE A 122 -15.74 5.40 8.56
CA ILE A 122 -15.67 3.94 8.31
C ILE A 122 -16.94 3.21 8.71
N LEU A 123 -17.65 3.72 9.72
CA LEU A 123 -18.97 3.29 10.17
C LEU A 123 -19.81 4.53 10.48
N PRO A 124 -21.15 4.46 10.50
CA PRO A 124 -22.00 5.63 10.75
C PRO A 124 -21.63 6.38 12.05
N GLY A 125 -21.26 7.66 11.92
CA GLY A 125 -20.79 8.52 13.00
C GLY A 125 -19.35 8.28 13.47
N LEU A 126 -18.65 7.30 12.90
CA LEU A 126 -17.36 6.82 13.38
C LEU A 126 -16.26 6.96 12.32
N ARG A 127 -15.28 7.80 12.62
CA ARG A 127 -14.16 8.15 11.74
C ARG A 127 -12.93 7.29 11.99
N ASP A 128 -12.13 7.06 10.96
CA ASP A 128 -10.93 6.23 11.03
C ASP A 128 -9.88 6.78 12.03
N ASN A 129 -8.99 5.90 12.48
CA ASN A 129 -7.83 6.24 13.32
C ASN A 129 -6.54 6.30 12.50
N ILE A 130 -6.66 6.68 11.23
CA ILE A 130 -5.58 6.58 10.27
C ILE A 130 -5.18 7.98 9.81
N GLU A 131 -3.89 8.26 9.86
CA GLU A 131 -3.31 9.41 9.21
C GLU A 131 -2.12 8.96 8.35
N PHE A 132 -1.81 9.70 7.28
CA PHE A 132 -0.66 9.36 6.45
C PHE A 132 -0.07 10.56 5.74
N TYR A 133 1.18 10.45 5.34
CA TYR A 133 1.85 11.38 4.45
C TYR A 133 2.36 10.63 3.23
N ASN A 134 2.02 11.10 2.02
CA ASN A 134 2.61 10.57 0.79
C ASN A 134 3.65 11.54 0.22
N VAL A 135 4.82 10.98 -0.08
CA VAL A 135 5.81 11.57 -0.97
C VAL A 135 5.64 10.91 -2.33
N MET A 136 5.14 11.68 -3.31
CA MET A 136 5.05 11.20 -4.70
C MET A 136 6.43 11.14 -5.35
N LYS A 137 6.48 10.65 -6.60
CA LYS A 137 7.73 10.60 -7.37
C LYS A 137 8.47 11.94 -7.37
N PHE A 138 9.79 11.86 -7.42
CA PHE A 138 10.70 12.99 -7.46
C PHE A 138 10.77 13.59 -8.87
N LEU A 139 9.64 14.13 -9.34
CA LEU A 139 9.49 14.79 -10.64
C LEU A 139 8.97 16.21 -10.46
N PRO A 140 9.32 17.16 -11.35
CA PRO A 140 8.97 18.57 -11.19
C PRO A 140 7.48 18.85 -10.98
N GLN A 141 6.59 18.06 -11.58
CA GLN A 141 5.14 18.26 -11.45
C GLN A 141 4.57 17.85 -10.08
N TYR A 142 5.33 17.13 -9.27
CA TYR A 142 4.95 16.77 -7.89
C TYR A 142 5.57 17.68 -6.85
N ASP A 143 6.39 18.64 -7.27
CA ASP A 143 7.06 19.57 -6.39
C ASP A 143 6.04 20.38 -5.58
N ARG A 144 6.30 20.46 -4.28
CA ARG A 144 5.45 21.14 -3.31
C ARG A 144 6.23 21.43 -2.04
N LYS A 145 5.63 22.24 -1.17
CA LYS A 145 6.14 22.39 0.20
C LYS A 145 5.97 21.06 0.96
N HIS A 146 7.09 20.53 1.45
CA HIS A 146 7.17 19.36 2.34
C HIS A 146 7.63 19.77 3.74
N PRO A 147 7.24 19.09 4.84
CA PRO A 147 7.77 19.30 6.18
C PRO A 147 9.30 19.28 6.26
N ASP A 148 9.89 20.02 7.21
CA ASP A 148 11.35 20.10 7.39
C ASP A 148 12.01 18.72 7.55
N VAL A 149 11.41 17.83 8.35
CA VAL A 149 11.88 16.45 8.53
C VAL A 149 12.07 15.74 7.17
N TYR A 150 11.14 15.86 6.23
CA TYR A 150 11.31 15.23 4.91
C TYR A 150 12.33 15.98 4.05
N ARG A 151 12.36 17.33 4.10
CA ARG A 151 13.33 18.13 3.31
C ARG A 151 14.78 17.84 3.72
N GLN A 152 15.04 17.69 5.02
CA GLN A 152 16.38 17.38 5.54
C GLN A 152 16.88 16.00 5.09
N HIS A 153 15.98 15.07 4.78
CA HIS A 153 16.28 13.71 4.32
C HIS A 153 15.87 13.46 2.86
N TRP A 154 15.67 14.52 2.07
CA TRP A 154 15.06 14.42 0.73
C TRP A 154 15.80 13.48 -0.22
N ALA A 155 17.13 13.59 -0.30
CA ALA A 155 17.95 12.73 -1.16
C ALA A 155 17.93 11.26 -0.72
N GLU A 156 17.79 10.99 0.58
CA GLU A 156 17.68 9.64 1.12
C GLU A 156 16.33 9.02 0.74
N ILE A 157 15.24 9.79 0.91
CA ILE A 157 13.89 9.38 0.51
C ILE A 157 13.86 9.16 -1.01
N GLU A 158 14.49 10.01 -1.82
CA GLU A 158 14.57 9.85 -3.28
C GLU A 158 15.25 8.53 -3.66
N ARG A 159 16.41 8.25 -3.08
CA ARG A 159 17.16 7.03 -3.35
C ARG A 159 16.33 5.79 -3.01
N PHE A 160 15.71 5.77 -1.83
CA PHE A 160 14.84 4.67 -1.41
C PHE A 160 13.65 4.50 -2.38
N HIS A 161 12.97 5.61 -2.67
CA HIS A 161 11.81 5.66 -3.54
C HIS A 161 12.13 5.15 -4.96
N ARG A 162 13.21 5.65 -5.58
CA ARG A 162 13.68 5.19 -6.90
C ARG A 162 14.09 3.73 -6.88
N HIS A 163 14.82 3.29 -5.84
CA HIS A 163 15.27 1.90 -5.74
C HIS A 163 14.09 0.92 -5.74
N VAL A 164 13.07 1.18 -4.92
CA VAL A 164 11.87 0.31 -4.88
C VAL A 164 11.18 0.27 -6.25
N HIS A 165 11.09 1.41 -6.94
CA HIS A 165 10.43 1.49 -8.24
C HIS A 165 11.23 0.81 -9.37
N GLU A 166 12.48 1.21 -9.54
CA GLU A 166 13.30 0.87 -10.70
C GLU A 166 14.01 -0.48 -10.55
N HIS A 167 14.33 -0.90 -9.33
CA HIS A 167 15.06 -2.14 -9.08
C HIS A 167 14.17 -3.27 -8.55
N VAL A 168 13.06 -2.97 -7.89
CA VAL A 168 12.15 -4.01 -7.39
C VAL A 168 10.92 -4.13 -8.30
N ALA A 169 10.16 -3.06 -8.50
CA ALA A 169 8.93 -3.12 -9.28
C ALA A 169 9.15 -3.51 -10.75
N TYR A 170 10.19 -2.99 -11.41
CA TYR A 170 10.48 -3.38 -12.80
C TYR A 170 10.82 -4.85 -12.95
N ARG A 171 11.58 -5.42 -12.02
CA ARG A 171 11.86 -6.87 -12.03
C ARG A 171 10.57 -7.68 -11.89
N LEU A 172 9.69 -7.30 -10.98
CA LEU A 172 8.38 -7.95 -10.85
C LEU A 172 7.51 -7.78 -12.10
N PHE A 173 7.52 -6.62 -12.74
CA PHE A 173 6.80 -6.39 -14.00
C PHE A 173 7.29 -7.28 -15.13
N ARG A 174 8.61 -7.50 -15.24
CA ARG A 174 9.18 -8.44 -16.22
C ARG A 174 8.72 -9.87 -15.96
N LEU A 175 8.71 -10.31 -14.69
CA LEU A 175 8.18 -11.63 -14.33
C LEU A 175 6.68 -11.77 -14.66
N LEU A 176 5.88 -10.75 -14.35
CA LEU A 176 4.45 -10.73 -14.66
C LEU A 176 4.18 -10.70 -16.17
N ALA A 177 4.98 -9.95 -16.93
CA ALA A 177 4.91 -9.94 -18.40
C ALA A 177 5.22 -11.34 -18.98
N MET A 178 6.24 -12.02 -18.44
CA MET A 178 6.54 -13.40 -18.82
C MET A 178 5.40 -14.36 -18.48
N ILE A 179 4.79 -14.24 -17.29
CA ILE A 179 3.61 -15.04 -16.91
C ILE A 179 2.49 -14.86 -17.93
N LEU A 180 2.22 -13.61 -18.31
CA LEU A 180 1.20 -13.23 -19.29
C LEU A 180 1.61 -13.55 -20.73
N GLU A 181 2.83 -14.03 -20.99
CA GLU A 181 3.34 -14.31 -22.34
C GLU A 181 3.30 -13.08 -23.28
N ILE A 182 3.48 -11.89 -22.72
CA ILE A 182 3.56 -10.60 -23.45
C ILE A 182 5.02 -10.11 -23.48
N PRO A 183 5.37 -9.09 -24.30
CA PRO A 183 6.72 -8.54 -24.31
C PRO A 183 7.21 -8.15 -22.90
N GLU A 184 8.45 -8.51 -22.58
CA GLU A 184 9.03 -8.39 -21.23
C GLU A 184 8.94 -6.97 -20.67
N ASP A 185 9.04 -5.96 -21.53
CA ASP A 185 9.03 -4.54 -21.18
C ASP A 185 7.63 -3.90 -21.24
N GLU A 186 6.58 -4.61 -21.65
CA GLU A 186 5.24 -4.05 -21.84
C GLU A 186 4.70 -3.40 -20.56
N LEU A 187 4.74 -4.14 -19.44
CA LEU A 187 4.31 -3.63 -18.15
C LEU A 187 5.25 -2.53 -17.64
N GLU A 188 6.57 -2.69 -17.81
CA GLU A 188 7.55 -1.68 -17.40
C GLU A 188 7.35 -0.34 -18.12
N ASN A 189 7.09 -0.37 -19.43
CA ASN A 189 6.84 0.80 -20.27
C ASN A 189 5.61 1.58 -19.82
N GLY A 190 4.56 0.88 -19.35
CA GLY A 190 3.40 1.49 -18.73
C GLY A 190 3.64 2.15 -17.37
N HIS A 191 4.78 1.87 -16.73
CA HIS A 191 5.06 2.22 -15.33
C HIS A 191 6.42 2.92 -15.13
N ARG A 192 6.97 3.55 -16.17
CA ARG A 192 8.25 4.28 -16.10
C ARG A 192 8.27 5.30 -14.95
N TYR A 193 9.43 5.48 -14.31
CA TYR A 193 9.54 6.37 -13.16
C TYR A 193 9.23 7.80 -13.57
N GLU A 194 9.73 8.21 -14.73
CA GLU A 194 9.56 9.53 -15.34
C GLU A 194 8.13 9.77 -15.85
N ALA A 195 7.30 8.74 -15.93
CA ALA A 195 5.92 8.89 -16.32
C ALA A 195 5.10 9.56 -15.21
N ASN A 196 4.24 10.49 -15.62
CA ASN A 196 3.25 11.12 -14.75
C ASN A 196 2.27 10.05 -14.25
N CYS A 197 2.26 9.79 -12.95
CA CYS A 197 1.32 8.94 -12.24
C CYS A 197 1.41 9.15 -10.72
N ASP A 198 0.37 8.75 -10.00
CA ASP A 198 0.32 8.87 -8.54
C ASP A 198 1.15 7.80 -7.79
N SER A 199 2.25 7.27 -8.35
CA SER A 199 3.12 6.37 -7.57
C SER A 199 3.84 7.16 -6.47
N GLY A 200 4.05 6.54 -5.31
CA GLY A 200 4.68 7.23 -4.20
C GLY A 200 4.89 6.39 -2.96
N LEU A 201 5.75 6.89 -2.09
CA LEU A 201 6.03 6.36 -0.76
C LEU A 201 5.02 6.95 0.24
N ARG A 202 4.41 6.07 1.04
CA ARG A 202 3.47 6.42 2.11
C ARG A 202 4.06 6.07 3.46
N TYR A 203 4.09 7.07 4.32
CA TYR A 203 4.22 6.91 5.77
C TYR A 203 2.82 6.92 6.36
N MET A 204 2.42 5.88 7.08
CA MET A 204 1.03 5.70 7.52
C MET A 204 1.00 5.36 9.00
N MET A 205 0.29 6.16 9.79
CA MET A 205 0.12 5.92 11.22
C MET A 205 -1.32 5.49 11.52
N TYR A 206 -1.45 4.36 12.20
CA TYR A 206 -2.70 3.96 12.85
C TYR A 206 -2.56 4.29 14.34
N ARG A 207 -3.46 5.11 14.86
CA ARG A 207 -3.49 5.47 16.28
C ARG A 207 -4.21 4.41 17.09
N ALA A 208 -3.57 3.91 18.15
CA ALA A 208 -4.22 2.99 19.06
C ALA A 208 -5.50 3.62 19.65
N ARG A 209 -6.51 2.78 19.85
CA ARG A 209 -7.79 3.16 20.46
C ARG A 209 -7.99 2.36 21.74
N SER A 210 -8.82 2.88 22.65
CA SER A 210 -9.27 2.10 23.80
C SER A 210 -10.08 0.87 23.38
N ALA A 211 -10.18 -0.13 24.27
CA ALA A 211 -11.00 -1.32 24.02
C ALA A 211 -12.48 -0.99 23.78
N GLU A 212 -13.01 0.02 24.49
CA GLU A 212 -14.39 0.49 24.32
C GLU A 212 -14.60 1.09 22.92
N GLU A 213 -13.68 1.96 22.47
CA GLU A 213 -13.73 2.50 21.12
C GLU A 213 -13.62 1.38 20.09
N ASN A 214 -12.67 0.45 20.24
CA ASN A 214 -12.51 -0.68 19.32
C ASN A 214 -13.79 -1.52 19.16
N ASN A 215 -14.51 -1.77 20.25
CA ASN A 215 -15.80 -2.45 20.19
C ASN A 215 -16.83 -1.67 19.36
N ASN A 216 -16.89 -0.34 19.49
CA ASN A 216 -17.75 0.51 18.65
C ASN A 216 -17.35 0.42 17.17
N PHE A 217 -16.08 0.18 16.88
CA PHE A 217 -15.54 -0.03 15.54
C PHE A 217 -15.61 -1.48 15.05
N LYS A 218 -16.23 -2.40 15.80
CA LYS A 218 -16.24 -3.85 15.50
C LYS A 218 -14.84 -4.41 15.28
N ASP A 219 -13.88 -3.94 16.08
CA ASP A 219 -12.46 -4.29 16.00
C ASP A 219 -11.78 -4.00 14.64
N LEU A 220 -12.33 -3.07 13.86
CA LEU A 220 -11.79 -2.66 12.55
C LEU A 220 -11.03 -1.32 12.63
N TYR A 221 -9.81 -1.33 12.10
CA TYR A 221 -9.08 -0.11 11.74
C TYR A 221 -9.32 0.25 10.28
N SER A 222 -9.35 -0.75 9.40
CA SER A 222 -9.71 -0.61 7.99
C SER A 222 -10.53 -1.81 7.52
N ARG A 223 -11.60 -1.55 6.75
CA ARG A 223 -12.49 -2.58 6.18
C ARG A 223 -11.78 -3.41 5.10
N GLY A 224 -12.34 -4.59 4.82
CA GLY A 224 -11.92 -5.43 3.70
C GLY A 224 -11.99 -4.70 2.35
N HIS A 225 -10.86 -4.60 1.67
CA HIS A 225 -10.74 -3.94 0.37
C HIS A 225 -9.60 -4.51 -0.46
N THR A 226 -9.56 -4.08 -1.71
CA THR A 226 -8.43 -4.21 -2.62
C THR A 226 -7.85 -2.84 -2.94
N ASP A 227 -6.56 -2.81 -3.28
CA ASP A 227 -5.85 -1.60 -3.67
C ASP A 227 -6.19 -1.16 -5.09
N ASN A 228 -6.18 0.14 -5.34
CA ASN A 228 -6.60 0.70 -6.63
C ASN A 228 -5.51 0.68 -7.71
N GLY A 229 -4.24 0.50 -7.34
CA GLY A 229 -3.08 0.68 -8.22
C GLY A 229 -2.69 -0.56 -9.02
N THR A 230 -1.39 -0.72 -9.28
CA THR A 230 -0.81 -1.86 -9.98
C THR A 230 -0.25 -2.88 -9.00
N ILE A 231 0.69 -2.45 -8.17
CA ILE A 231 1.33 -3.24 -7.10
C ILE A 231 1.57 -2.33 -5.91
N THR A 232 1.39 -2.86 -4.70
CA THR A 232 1.76 -2.20 -3.45
C THR A 232 2.83 -3.01 -2.74
N PHE A 233 3.88 -2.33 -2.26
CA PHE A 233 4.89 -2.88 -1.38
C PHE A 233 4.60 -2.45 0.05
N VAL A 234 4.61 -3.40 0.98
CA VAL A 234 4.43 -3.17 2.41
C VAL A 234 5.70 -3.63 3.12
N PHE A 235 6.37 -2.71 3.79
CA PHE A 235 7.56 -3.00 4.58
C PHE A 235 7.17 -3.49 5.98
N GLN A 236 8.11 -4.13 6.66
CA GLN A 236 7.88 -4.82 7.92
C GLN A 236 7.16 -3.93 8.96
N GLN A 237 6.06 -4.45 9.51
CA GLN A 237 5.22 -3.81 10.52
C GLN A 237 4.98 -4.82 11.66
N PRO A 238 5.76 -4.78 12.76
CA PRO A 238 5.68 -5.82 13.79
C PRO A 238 4.39 -5.84 14.62
N VAL A 239 3.60 -4.76 14.60
CA VAL A 239 2.24 -4.74 15.16
C VAL A 239 1.31 -5.56 14.25
N ALA A 240 0.90 -6.73 14.74
CA ALA A 240 0.09 -7.70 14.02
C ALA A 240 -1.35 -7.20 13.92
N ALA A 241 -1.69 -6.58 12.79
CA ALA A 241 -3.01 -5.98 12.55
C ALA A 241 -3.54 -6.26 11.13
N LEU A 242 -2.67 -6.62 10.19
CA LEU A 242 -3.03 -6.84 8.80
C LEU A 242 -3.55 -8.27 8.61
N GLN A 243 -4.68 -8.41 7.95
CA GLN A 243 -5.26 -9.69 7.56
C GLN A 243 -5.52 -9.71 6.06
N VAL A 244 -5.38 -10.89 5.46
CA VAL A 244 -5.58 -11.14 4.04
C VAL A 244 -6.55 -12.30 3.83
N LYS A 245 -7.16 -12.35 2.65
CA LYS A 245 -7.90 -13.53 2.18
C LYS A 245 -7.15 -14.18 1.02
N LYS A 246 -7.10 -15.51 0.99
CA LYS A 246 -6.59 -16.27 -0.15
C LYS A 246 -7.50 -16.15 -1.37
N TYR A 247 -8.81 -16.05 -1.16
CA TYR A 247 -9.81 -15.78 -2.20
C TYR A 247 -11.08 -15.21 -1.54
N GLU A 248 -12.02 -14.68 -2.33
CA GLU A 248 -13.20 -13.91 -1.84
C GLU A 248 -13.96 -14.60 -0.68
N ASN A 249 -14.10 -15.92 -0.73
CA ASN A 249 -14.82 -16.73 0.26
C ASN A 249 -13.92 -17.51 1.24
N SER A 250 -12.61 -17.24 1.29
CA SER A 250 -11.73 -17.86 2.30
C SER A 250 -11.88 -17.15 3.65
N ASP A 251 -11.42 -17.79 4.71
CA ASP A 251 -11.26 -17.14 6.00
C ASP A 251 -10.17 -16.05 5.93
N TRP A 252 -10.21 -15.13 6.91
CA TRP A 252 -9.14 -14.15 7.10
C TRP A 252 -7.95 -14.79 7.80
N GLU A 253 -6.78 -14.66 7.20
CA GLU A 253 -5.50 -15.09 7.76
C GLU A 253 -4.65 -13.85 8.09
N TRP A 254 -3.85 -13.92 9.15
CA TRP A 254 -2.96 -12.81 9.54
C TRP A 254 -1.78 -12.70 8.60
N LEU A 255 -1.39 -11.48 8.22
CA LEU A 255 -0.19 -11.24 7.44
C LEU A 255 0.96 -10.82 8.36
N ARG A 256 1.97 -11.67 8.48
CA ARG A 256 3.28 -11.30 9.04
C ARG A 256 4.21 -10.92 7.91
N ILE A 257 5.11 -9.96 8.12
CA ILE A 257 6.16 -9.65 7.14
C ILE A 257 7.48 -10.05 7.79
N PRO A 258 8.08 -11.19 7.41
CA PRO A 258 9.32 -11.66 8.00
C PRO A 258 10.47 -10.65 7.84
N PRO A 259 11.41 -10.56 8.80
CA PRO A 259 12.62 -9.75 8.65
C PRO A 259 13.37 -10.06 7.35
N GLY A 260 13.85 -9.03 6.67
CA GLY A 260 14.55 -9.16 5.38
C GLY A 260 13.64 -9.44 4.18
N THR A 261 12.32 -9.35 4.36
CA THR A 261 11.33 -9.46 3.28
C THR A 261 10.45 -8.21 3.19
N ILE A 262 9.80 -8.03 2.05
CA ILE A 262 8.68 -7.11 1.87
C ILE A 262 7.46 -7.90 1.40
N ALA A 263 6.29 -7.56 1.92
CA ALA A 263 5.04 -8.08 1.37
C ALA A 263 4.68 -7.27 0.12
N VAL A 264 4.19 -7.96 -0.90
CA VAL A 264 3.77 -7.37 -2.15
C VAL A 264 2.37 -7.84 -2.46
N ASN A 265 1.47 -6.90 -2.76
CA ASN A 265 0.16 -7.24 -3.29
C ASN A 265 -0.06 -6.67 -4.68
N ILE A 266 -0.69 -7.49 -5.51
CA ILE A 266 -1.26 -7.08 -6.78
C ILE A 266 -2.52 -6.27 -6.49
N ALA A 267 -2.75 -5.24 -7.28
CA ALA A 267 -3.85 -4.31 -7.13
C ALA A 267 -4.76 -4.29 -8.36
N ASP A 268 -5.86 -3.53 -8.28
CA ASP A 268 -7.00 -3.60 -9.20
C ASP A 268 -6.60 -3.42 -10.67
N MET A 269 -5.61 -2.58 -10.98
CA MET A 269 -5.23 -2.30 -12.37
C MET A 269 -4.59 -3.50 -13.07
N LEU A 270 -3.80 -4.32 -12.37
CA LEU A 270 -3.28 -5.57 -12.95
C LEU A 270 -4.39 -6.61 -13.11
N SER A 271 -5.35 -6.64 -12.18
CA SER A 271 -6.55 -7.48 -12.34
C SER A 271 -7.34 -7.06 -13.58
N ILE A 272 -7.56 -5.76 -13.79
CA ILE A 272 -8.23 -5.22 -14.98
C ILE A 272 -7.46 -5.60 -16.26
N VAL A 273 -6.16 -5.29 -16.32
CA VAL A 273 -5.33 -5.52 -17.51
C VAL A 273 -5.22 -7.01 -17.85
N SER A 274 -5.36 -7.89 -16.86
CA SER A 274 -5.35 -9.35 -17.06
C SER A 274 -6.75 -10.00 -17.11
N ASN A 275 -7.81 -9.18 -17.20
CA ASN A 275 -9.22 -9.59 -17.14
C ASN A 275 -9.55 -10.53 -15.95
N GLY A 276 -8.96 -10.27 -14.79
CA GLY A 276 -9.17 -11.02 -13.55
C GLY A 276 -8.34 -12.29 -13.44
N TYR A 277 -7.36 -12.52 -14.33
CA TYR A 277 -6.39 -13.60 -14.19
C TYR A 277 -5.47 -13.33 -13.00
N LEU A 278 -4.81 -12.18 -12.95
CA LEU A 278 -4.03 -11.76 -11.78
C LEU A 278 -4.99 -11.20 -10.72
N LYS A 279 -4.91 -11.68 -9.48
CA LYS A 279 -5.87 -11.31 -8.44
C LYS A 279 -5.41 -10.08 -7.68
N SER A 280 -6.34 -9.16 -7.46
CA SER A 280 -6.13 -8.04 -6.56
C SER A 280 -6.21 -8.55 -5.12
N GLY A 281 -5.17 -8.32 -4.32
CA GLY A 281 -5.06 -8.84 -2.97
C GLY A 281 -6.13 -8.27 -2.04
N ILE A 282 -6.96 -9.15 -1.46
CA ILE A 282 -8.01 -8.78 -0.50
C ILE A 282 -7.42 -8.68 0.89
N HIS A 283 -7.55 -7.51 1.52
CA HIS A 283 -6.95 -7.27 2.83
C HIS A 283 -7.78 -6.32 3.70
N ARG A 284 -7.57 -6.40 5.02
CA ARG A 284 -8.16 -5.52 6.04
C ARG A 284 -7.17 -5.24 7.17
N VAL A 285 -7.47 -4.26 8.00
CA VAL A 285 -6.69 -3.99 9.22
C VAL A 285 -7.62 -4.06 10.42
N VAL A 286 -7.28 -4.93 11.36
CA VAL A 286 -8.02 -5.16 12.61
C VAL A 286 -7.23 -4.67 13.82
N VAL A 287 -7.90 -4.62 14.97
CA VAL A 287 -7.25 -4.38 16.26
C VAL A 287 -6.19 -5.48 16.49
N PRO A 288 -4.96 -5.11 16.86
CA PRO A 288 -3.92 -6.10 17.14
C PRO A 288 -4.20 -6.85 18.45
N PRO A 289 -3.51 -7.97 18.72
CA PRO A 289 -3.65 -8.69 19.99
C PRO A 289 -3.41 -7.79 21.21
N ASP A 290 -3.93 -8.18 22.38
CA ASP A 290 -3.94 -7.36 23.60
C ASP A 290 -2.54 -6.88 24.04
N ASP A 291 -1.51 -7.67 23.80
CA ASP A 291 -0.11 -7.35 24.08
C ASP A 291 0.48 -6.26 23.16
N GLN A 292 -0.24 -5.91 22.10
CA GLN A 292 0.10 -4.86 21.15
C GLN A 292 -0.99 -3.79 20.97
N ALA A 293 -2.20 -3.98 21.54
CA ALA A 293 -3.36 -3.10 21.37
C ALA A 293 -3.15 -1.64 21.80
N CYS A 294 -2.19 -1.39 22.70
CA CYS A 294 -1.81 -0.05 23.14
C CYS A 294 -0.79 0.65 22.23
N ASN A 295 -0.24 -0.04 21.23
CA ASN A 295 0.81 0.50 20.37
C ASN A 295 0.21 1.16 19.13
N ASP A 296 0.64 2.39 18.86
CA ASP A 296 0.50 2.99 17.54
C ASP A 296 1.24 2.13 16.50
N ARG A 297 0.65 1.99 15.32
CA ARG A 297 1.21 1.20 14.22
C ARG A 297 1.65 2.13 13.10
N LEU A 298 2.95 2.38 13.03
CA LEU A 298 3.58 3.04 11.90
C LEU A 298 3.82 2.02 10.79
N GLY A 299 3.43 2.39 9.57
CA GLY A 299 3.61 1.63 8.36
C GLY A 299 4.33 2.43 7.29
N LEU A 300 5.16 1.72 6.52
CA LEU A 300 5.81 2.22 5.32
C LEU A 300 5.32 1.39 4.13
N LEU A 301 4.79 2.07 3.12
CA LEU A 301 4.26 1.43 1.90
C LEU A 301 4.76 2.17 0.67
N TYR A 302 4.98 1.45 -0.42
CA TYR A 302 5.25 2.05 -1.73
C TYR A 302 4.18 1.62 -2.73
N PHE A 303 3.46 2.58 -3.30
CA PHE A 303 2.40 2.31 -4.27
C PHE A 303 2.92 2.54 -5.68
N VAL A 304 2.77 1.55 -6.55
CA VAL A 304 3.02 1.69 -7.98
C VAL A 304 1.69 1.81 -8.72
N ARG A 305 1.62 2.83 -9.57
CA ARG A 305 0.50 3.14 -10.46
C ARG A 305 1.03 3.32 -11.88
N PRO A 306 0.22 3.00 -12.90
CA PRO A 306 0.62 3.18 -14.29
C PRO A 306 0.62 4.67 -14.63
N SER A 307 1.33 5.00 -15.71
CA SER A 307 1.24 6.29 -16.37
C SER A 307 -0.21 6.71 -16.57
N ASP A 308 -0.51 8.00 -16.38
CA ASP A 308 -1.83 8.58 -16.56
C ASP A 308 -2.40 8.33 -17.97
N ARG A 309 -1.51 8.10 -18.94
CA ARG A 309 -1.86 7.81 -20.34
C ARG A 309 -2.12 6.33 -20.63
N LEU A 310 -1.87 5.44 -19.66
CA LEU A 310 -2.16 4.02 -19.84
C LEU A 310 -3.68 3.84 -19.87
N MET A 311 -4.17 3.23 -20.95
CA MET A 311 -5.57 2.82 -21.05
C MET A 311 -5.76 1.49 -20.31
N LEU A 312 -6.77 1.42 -19.44
CA LEU A 312 -7.06 0.23 -18.63
C LEU A 312 -7.83 -0.85 -19.41
N LYS A 313 -7.24 -1.34 -20.49
CA LYS A 313 -7.80 -2.43 -21.30
C LYS A 313 -7.14 -3.76 -21.00
N THR A 314 -7.84 -4.86 -21.31
CA THR A 314 -7.24 -6.20 -21.25
C THR A 314 -6.08 -6.27 -22.24
N VAL A 315 -4.94 -6.77 -21.79
CA VAL A 315 -3.77 -6.97 -22.67
C VAL A 315 -4.01 -8.12 -23.63
N ASP A 316 -3.54 -7.97 -24.87
CA ASP A 316 -3.51 -9.07 -25.83
C ASP A 316 -2.41 -10.07 -25.44
N SER A 317 -2.81 -11.11 -24.71
CA SER A 317 -1.91 -12.10 -24.13
C SER A 317 -2.22 -13.51 -24.67
N PRO A 318 -1.21 -14.25 -25.17
CA PRO A 318 -1.35 -15.65 -25.54
C PRO A 318 -1.86 -16.54 -24.39
N LEU A 319 -1.39 -16.31 -23.16
CA LEU A 319 -1.90 -17.00 -21.97
C LEU A 319 -3.39 -16.71 -21.77
N LEU A 320 -3.79 -15.43 -21.79
CA LEU A 320 -5.18 -15.05 -21.53
C LEU A 320 -6.12 -15.60 -22.61
N ARG A 321 -5.71 -15.61 -23.88
CA ARG A 321 -6.45 -16.25 -24.97
C ARG A 321 -6.59 -17.75 -24.73
N ARG A 322 -5.48 -18.42 -24.40
CA ARG A 322 -5.45 -19.88 -24.16
C ARG A 322 -6.33 -20.30 -22.98
N LEU A 323 -6.39 -19.48 -21.93
CA LEU A 323 -7.18 -19.75 -20.73
C LEU A 323 -8.61 -19.17 -20.80
N GLY A 324 -9.00 -18.54 -21.91
CA GLY A 324 -10.35 -18.01 -22.11
C GLY A 324 -10.66 -16.71 -21.38
N TYR A 325 -9.65 -16.05 -20.81
CA TYR A 325 -9.72 -14.70 -20.22
C TYR A 325 -9.78 -13.61 -21.29
N TYR A 326 -9.34 -13.87 -22.52
CA TYR A 326 -9.44 -12.91 -23.63
C TYR A 326 -10.37 -13.43 -24.71
N LYS A 327 -11.38 -12.65 -25.10
CA LYS A 327 -12.29 -12.94 -26.21
C LYS A 327 -12.43 -11.72 -27.12
N GLU A 328 -11.99 -11.86 -28.36
CA GLU A 328 -12.01 -10.80 -29.37
C GLU A 328 -13.45 -10.30 -29.61
N GLY A 329 -13.67 -8.99 -29.48
CA GLY A 329 -14.98 -8.35 -29.68
C GLY A 329 -16.02 -8.55 -28.56
N LYS A 330 -15.65 -9.17 -27.43
CA LYS A 330 -16.48 -9.22 -26.21
C LYS A 330 -15.78 -8.44 -25.10
N ASN A 331 -15.92 -7.13 -25.15
CA ASN A 331 -15.17 -6.19 -24.33
C ASN A 331 -15.75 -6.10 -22.91
N ASN A 332 -15.05 -6.68 -21.94
CA ASN A 332 -14.93 -6.10 -20.59
C ASN A 332 -13.90 -4.94 -20.61
N GLU A 333 -13.75 -4.24 -21.75
CA GLU A 333 -12.75 -3.18 -21.90
C GLU A 333 -13.23 -1.96 -21.13
N ILE A 334 -12.59 -1.73 -19.99
CA ILE A 334 -12.64 -0.45 -19.30
C ILE A 334 -11.78 0.49 -20.14
N ASP A 335 -12.36 1.05 -21.22
CA ASP A 335 -11.65 2.02 -22.06
C ASP A 335 -11.58 3.39 -21.37
N VAL A 336 -10.89 3.42 -20.23
CA VAL A 336 -10.76 4.57 -19.34
C VAL A 336 -9.26 4.79 -19.07
N PRO A 337 -8.76 6.03 -19.18
CA PRO A 337 -7.40 6.35 -18.75
C PRO A 337 -7.19 6.01 -17.27
N ALA A 338 -6.03 5.44 -16.92
CA ALA A 338 -5.76 5.01 -15.55
C ALA A 338 -5.85 6.15 -14.51
N ILE A 339 -5.59 7.38 -14.94
CA ILE A 339 -5.76 8.57 -14.08
C ILE A 339 -7.22 8.81 -13.72
N GLU A 340 -8.15 8.67 -14.66
CA GLU A 340 -9.58 8.88 -14.41
C GLU A 340 -10.12 7.83 -13.43
N TRP A 341 -9.71 6.57 -13.62
CA TRP A 341 -9.99 5.49 -12.66
C TRP A 341 -9.47 5.81 -11.26
N THR A 342 -8.21 6.24 -11.16
CA THR A 342 -7.59 6.59 -9.88
C THR A 342 -8.33 7.74 -9.21
N ARG A 343 -8.56 8.85 -9.91
CA ARG A 343 -9.26 10.03 -9.36
C ARG A 343 -10.68 9.69 -8.93
N ALA A 344 -11.42 8.90 -9.72
CA ALA A 344 -12.77 8.48 -9.35
C ALA A 344 -12.78 7.63 -8.08
N ARG A 345 -11.84 6.67 -7.94
CA ARG A 345 -11.69 5.88 -6.72
C ARG A 345 -11.33 6.73 -5.51
N VAL A 346 -10.40 7.68 -5.64
CA VAL A 346 -10.01 8.55 -4.51
C VAL A 346 -11.15 9.46 -4.09
N ARG A 347 -11.81 10.13 -5.04
CA ARG A 347 -12.96 10.99 -4.75
C ARG A 347 -14.07 10.20 -4.07
N LYS A 348 -14.38 9.00 -4.55
CA LYS A 348 -15.40 8.15 -3.94
C LYS A 348 -14.99 7.67 -2.55
N ASN A 349 -13.72 7.38 -2.29
CA ASN A 349 -13.24 7.09 -0.94
C ASN A 349 -13.39 8.29 0.01
N TRP A 350 -13.23 9.52 -0.52
CA TRP A 350 -13.35 10.76 0.25
C TRP A 350 -14.81 11.16 0.54
N SER A 351 -15.69 11.11 -0.46
CA SER A 351 -17.08 11.56 -0.37
C SER A 351 -18.06 10.50 0.16
N ARG A 352 -17.55 9.37 0.67
CA ARG A 352 -18.33 8.17 0.98
C ARG A 352 -19.26 8.34 2.19
N SER A 353 -20.51 7.89 2.04
CA SER A 353 -21.34 7.48 3.19
C SER A 353 -21.04 6.03 3.60
N PRO A 354 -20.86 5.71 4.89
CA PRO A 354 -20.60 4.35 5.35
C PRO A 354 -21.75 3.37 5.10
N THR A 355 -22.97 3.87 4.87
CA THR A 355 -24.21 3.10 4.75
C THR A 355 -24.61 2.76 3.31
N ASP A 356 -23.86 3.19 2.30
CA ASP A 356 -24.24 2.95 0.90
C ASP A 356 -24.01 1.47 0.51
N PRO A 357 -25.07 0.67 0.27
CA PRO A 357 -24.93 -0.74 -0.13
C PRO A 357 -24.45 -0.89 -1.59
N ASN A 358 -24.46 0.19 -2.38
CA ASN A 358 -23.90 0.26 -3.73
C ASN A 358 -22.51 0.96 -3.75
N ALA A 359 -21.80 0.92 -2.62
CA ALA A 359 -20.51 1.60 -2.44
C ALA A 359 -19.37 1.11 -3.36
N GLY A 360 -19.57 0.09 -4.19
CA GLY A 360 -18.61 -0.29 -5.21
C GLY A 360 -18.39 0.84 -6.22
N THR A 361 -17.15 1.16 -6.57
CA THR A 361 -16.90 2.04 -7.72
C THR A 361 -17.23 1.24 -8.96
N THR A 362 -18.31 1.60 -9.65
CA THR A 362 -18.64 1.03 -10.96
C THR A 362 -18.25 2.03 -12.03
N LEU A 363 -17.23 1.68 -12.81
CA LEU A 363 -16.76 2.47 -13.95
C LEU A 363 -16.57 1.52 -15.12
N ALA A 364 -17.27 1.79 -16.23
CA ALA A 364 -17.27 0.97 -17.45
C ALA A 364 -17.45 -0.55 -17.19
N GLY A 365 -18.34 -0.92 -16.25
CA GLY A 365 -18.67 -2.32 -15.96
C GLY A 365 -17.79 -3.02 -14.90
N PHE A 366 -16.69 -2.41 -14.46
CA PHE A 366 -15.90 -2.96 -13.34
C PHE A 366 -16.41 -2.39 -12.03
N SER A 367 -16.81 -3.29 -11.12
CA SER A 367 -17.24 -2.93 -9.77
C SER A 367 -16.17 -3.30 -8.76
N VAL A 368 -15.84 -2.35 -7.90
CA VAL A 368 -15.04 -2.66 -6.71
C VAL A 368 -15.95 -3.32 -5.68
N LYS A 369 -15.59 -4.51 -5.23
CA LYS A 369 -16.28 -5.16 -4.13
C LYS A 369 -15.66 -4.75 -2.80
N HIS A 370 -16.51 -4.54 -1.81
CA HIS A 370 -16.09 -4.52 -0.42
C HIS A 370 -16.33 -5.89 0.18
N PHE A 371 -15.32 -6.38 0.91
CA PHE A 371 -15.37 -7.67 1.56
C PHE A 371 -15.86 -7.42 2.98
N HIS A 372 -17.14 -7.69 3.16
CA HIS A 372 -17.80 -7.63 4.44
C HIS A 372 -17.78 -9.04 5.03
N ASP A 373 -17.29 -9.12 6.26
CA ASP A 373 -17.55 -10.26 7.13
C ASP A 373 -18.46 -9.77 8.26
#